data_AF-A0A7C6W6T3-F1
#
_entry.id   AF-A0A7C6W6T3-F1
#
_cell.length_a   1.000
_cell.length_b   1.000
_cell.length_c   1.000
_cell.angle_alpha   90.00
_cell.angle_beta   90.00
_cell.angle_gamma   90.00
#
_symmetry.space_group_name_H-M   'P 1'
#
loop_
_entity.id
_entity.type
_entity.pdbx_description
1 polymer ?
#
loop_
_entity_poly.entity_id
_entity_poly.type
_entity_poly.pdbx_seq_one_letter_code
_entity_poly.pdbx_strand_id
1 'polypeptide(L)'
;MILSAILYGLSMFAAGWYFGVKDGEYLPIFDVGFRFHTTTYVIHNGISLLWIGLGFGSHYEKISTPLMTTIYWGVFLFIHFLFYLWARKNSIDNLDKDEIFD
;
A
#
# COMPACT_ATOMS: atom_id res chain seq x y z
N MET A 1 10.60 -20.23 -5.23
CA MET A 1 9.30 -19.63 -4.84
C MET A 1 9.32 -19.02 -3.43
N ILE A 2 9.73 -19.75 -2.38
CA ILE A 2 9.73 -19.20 -1.00
C ILE A 2 10.78 -18.08 -0.84
N LEU A 3 12.01 -18.30 -1.30
CA LEU A 3 13.09 -17.30 -1.18
C LEU A 3 12.75 -15.97 -1.88
N SER A 4 12.20 -16.02 -3.10
CA SER A 4 11.78 -14.82 -3.84
C SER A 4 10.65 -14.08 -3.13
N ALA A 5 9.70 -14.80 -2.51
CA ALA A 5 8.62 -14.20 -1.74
C ALA A 5 9.14 -13.52 -0.47
N ILE A 6 10.07 -14.16 0.25
CA ILE A 6 10.72 -13.59 1.44
C ILE A 6 11.49 -12.32 1.07
N LEU A 7 12.33 -12.38 0.03
CA LEU A 7 13.11 -11.23 -0.44
C LEU A 7 12.19 -10.08 -0.84
N TYR A 8 11.14 -10.35 -1.62
CA TYR A 8 10.17 -9.33 -2.00
C TYR A 8 9.47 -8.71 -0.77
N GLY A 9 9.02 -9.53 0.18
CA GLY A 9 8.39 -9.06 1.42
C GLY A 9 9.33 -8.17 2.25
N LEU A 10 10.58 -8.58 2.43
CA LEU A 10 11.60 -7.80 3.13
C LEU A 10 11.91 -6.48 2.41
N SER A 11 12.03 -6.50 1.08
CA SER A 11 12.26 -5.29 0.29
C SER A 11 11.10 -4.31 0.39
N MET A 12 9.86 -4.79 0.31
CA MET A 12 8.67 -3.95 0.45
C MET A 12 8.54 -3.37 1.87
N PHE A 13 8.84 -4.16 2.90
CA PHE A 13 8.86 -3.70 4.28
C PHE A 13 9.94 -2.63 4.51
N ALA A 14 11.17 -2.89 4.05
CA ALA A 14 12.27 -1.94 4.15
C ALA A 14 11.98 -0.63 3.41
N ALA A 15 11.38 -0.70 2.22
CA ALA A 15 10.96 0.48 1.47
C ALA A 15 9.89 1.27 2.24
N GLY A 16 8.84 0.61 2.73
CA GLY A 16 7.78 1.26 3.52
C GLY A 16 8.33 1.91 4.79
N TRP A 17 9.26 1.24 5.49
CA TRP A 17 9.90 1.78 6.69
C TRP A 17 10.78 2.98 6.38
N TYR A 18 11.69 2.86 5.41
CA TYR A 18 12.62 3.94 5.06
C TYR A 18 11.90 5.19 4.58
N PHE A 19 10.94 5.04 3.66
CA PHE A 19 10.17 6.18 3.15
C PHE A 19 9.19 6.71 4.20
N GLY A 20 8.59 5.87 5.04
CA GLY A 20 7.72 6.30 6.12
C GLY A 20 8.42 7.17 7.17
N VAL A 21 9.63 6.78 7.59
CA VAL A 21 10.44 7.60 8.52
C VAL A 21 10.85 8.91 7.86
N LYS A 22 11.35 8.88 6.63
CA LYS A 22 11.79 10.09 5.91
C LYS A 22 10.67 11.09 5.68
N ASP A 23 9.46 10.60 5.48
CA ASP A 23 8.29 11.43 5.25
C ASP A 23 7.81 12.12 6.53
N GLY A 24 7.72 11.37 7.64
CA GLY A 24 7.40 11.95 8.96
C GLY A 24 8.41 13.01 9.42
N GLU A 25 9.66 12.95 8.96
CA GLU A 25 10.71 13.95 9.23
C GLU A 25 10.64 15.19 8.30
N TYR A 26 10.04 15.10 7.10
CA TYR A 26 10.14 16.13 6.07
C TYR A 26 8.92 17.08 6.05
N LEU A 27 7.71 16.52 6.09
CA LEU A 27 6.44 17.25 6.06
C LEU A 27 5.40 16.36 6.77
N PRO A 28 4.73 16.81 7.86
CA PRO A 28 3.76 15.99 8.61
C PRO A 28 2.42 15.87 7.85
N ILE A 29 2.48 15.54 6.55
CA ILE A 29 1.31 15.29 5.71
C ILE A 29 0.85 13.86 6.01
N PHE A 30 -0.23 13.75 6.78
CA PHE A 30 -0.79 12.48 7.25
C PHE A 30 -1.28 11.52 6.12
N ASP A 31 -1.25 11.92 4.84
CA ASP A 31 -1.81 11.17 3.71
C ASP A 31 -0.85 10.19 3.02
N VAL A 32 0.46 10.30 3.24
CA VAL A 32 1.47 9.65 2.42
C VAL A 32 1.50 8.13 2.62
N GLY A 33 1.37 7.66 3.86
CA GLY A 33 1.31 6.23 4.16
C GLY A 33 0.15 5.55 3.42
N PHE A 34 -1.03 6.17 3.42
CA PHE A 34 -2.19 5.66 2.68
C PHE A 34 -1.96 5.70 1.16
N ARG A 35 -1.36 6.77 0.63
CA ARG A 35 -1.01 6.89 -0.80
C ARG A 35 -0.01 5.84 -1.25
N PHE A 36 0.99 5.54 -0.43
CA PHE A 36 1.97 4.49 -0.70
C PHE A 36 1.28 3.11 -0.77
N HIS A 37 0.47 2.76 0.22
CA HIS A 37 -0.25 1.48 0.24
C HIS A 37 -1.25 1.37 -0.92
N THR A 38 -1.95 2.46 -1.26
CA THR A 38 -2.88 2.48 -2.39
C THR A 38 -2.14 2.31 -3.72
N THR A 39 -1.05 3.04 -3.92
CA THR A 39 -0.26 2.98 -5.16
C THR A 39 0.33 1.60 -5.37
N THR A 40 0.94 1.03 -4.34
CA THR A 40 1.53 -0.31 -4.39
C THR A 40 0.46 -1.39 -4.59
N TYR A 41 -0.71 -1.27 -3.96
CA TYR A 41 -1.85 -2.15 -4.19
C TYR A 41 -2.32 -2.12 -5.66
N VAL A 42 -2.54 -0.93 -6.20
CA VAL A 42 -3.03 -0.75 -7.59
C VAL A 42 -2.01 -1.28 -8.60
N ILE A 43 -0.74 -0.92 -8.45
CA ILE A 43 0.31 -1.34 -9.39
C ILE A 43 0.47 -2.87 -9.33
N HIS A 44 0.61 -3.45 -8.14
CA HIS A 44 0.91 -4.88 -8.02
C HIS A 44 -0.25 -5.77 -8.48
N ASN A 45 -1.47 -5.48 -8.03
CA ASN A 45 -2.64 -6.28 -8.40
C ASN A 45 -3.08 -5.98 -9.83
N GLY A 46 -2.99 -4.72 -10.28
CA GLY A 46 -3.30 -4.32 -11.65
C GLY A 46 -2.39 -5.01 -12.66
N ILE A 47 -1.06 -4.96 -12.47
CA ILE A 47 -0.11 -5.65 -13.34
C ILE A 47 -0.37 -7.16 -13.33
N SER A 48 -0.57 -7.77 -12.15
CA SER A 48 -0.80 -9.21 -12.04
C SER A 48 -2.07 -9.67 -12.76
N LEU A 49 -3.18 -8.95 -12.61
CA LEU A 49 -4.44 -9.27 -13.25
C LEU A 49 -4.40 -9.01 -14.76
N LEU A 50 -3.76 -7.92 -15.21
CA LEU A 50 -3.55 -7.64 -16.62
C LEU A 50 -2.66 -8.68 -17.28
N TRP A 51 -1.59 -9.12 -16.61
CA TRP A 51 -0.67 -10.14 -17.11
C TRP A 51 -1.41 -11.44 -17.45
N ILE A 52 -2.24 -11.94 -16.52
CA ILE A 52 -3.02 -13.15 -16.77
C ILE A 52 -4.18 -12.88 -17.74
N GLY A 53 -4.88 -11.75 -17.59
CA GLY A 53 -6.04 -11.40 -18.41
C GLY A 53 -5.71 -11.18 -19.90
N LEU A 54 -4.49 -10.74 -20.21
CA LEU A 54 -3.98 -10.60 -21.58
C LEU A 54 -3.36 -11.89 -22.13
N GLY A 55 -3.38 -12.99 -21.36
CA GLY A 55 -2.85 -14.29 -21.79
C GLY A 55 -1.33 -14.43 -21.68
N PHE A 56 -0.65 -13.54 -20.96
CA PHE A 56 0.81 -13.65 -20.71
C PHE A 56 1.15 -14.58 -19.53
N GLY A 57 0.14 -15.01 -18.75
CA GLY A 57 0.31 -15.96 -17.66
C GLY A 57 0.69 -17.37 -18.12
N SER A 58 1.50 -18.06 -17.33
CA SER A 58 1.85 -19.47 -17.57
C SER A 58 0.63 -20.41 -17.46
N HIS A 59 0.63 -21.55 -18.17
CA HIS A 59 -0.39 -22.59 -18.01
C HIS A 59 -0.46 -23.18 -16.59
N TYR A 60 0.58 -23.00 -15.78
CA TYR A 60 0.62 -23.43 -14.38
C TYR A 60 0.13 -22.35 -13.40
N GLU A 61 -0.08 -21.12 -13.87
CA GLU A 61 -0.57 -20.02 -13.03
C GLU A 61 -2.09 -20.12 -12.85
N LYS A 62 -2.53 -20.10 -11.59
CA LYS A 62 -3.95 -20.09 -11.24
C LYS A 62 -4.41 -18.65 -11.06
N ILE A 63 -5.40 -18.22 -11.84
CA ILE A 63 -6.04 -16.89 -11.70
C ILE A 63 -6.62 -16.66 -10.31
N SER A 64 -6.99 -17.73 -9.59
CA SER A 64 -7.47 -17.64 -8.21
C SER A 64 -6.45 -17.00 -7.27
N THR A 65 -5.15 -17.19 -7.51
CA THR A 65 -4.09 -16.67 -6.64
C THR A 65 -4.07 -15.14 -6.62
N PRO A 66 -3.88 -14.41 -7.76
CA PRO A 66 -3.90 -12.95 -7.74
C PRO A 66 -5.27 -12.38 -7.37
N LEU A 67 -6.38 -13.05 -7.69
CA LEU A 67 -7.72 -12.64 -7.23
C LEU A 67 -7.83 -12.65 -5.70
N MET A 68 -7.43 -13.76 -5.06
CA MET A 68 -7.46 -13.86 -3.60
C MET A 68 -6.49 -12.87 -2.94
N THR A 69 -5.30 -12.68 -3.51
CA THR A 69 -4.35 -11.65 -3.05
C THR A 69 -4.97 -10.25 -3.14
N THR A 70 -5.63 -9.91 -4.24
CA THR A 70 -6.30 -8.62 -4.46
C THR A 70 -7.38 -8.39 -3.40
N ILE A 71 -8.16 -9.43 -3.06
CA ILE A 71 -9.22 -9.35 -2.04
C ILE A 71 -8.62 -9.17 -0.66
N TYR A 72 -7.70 -10.04 -0.23
CA TYR A 72 -7.13 -9.98 1.10
C TYR A 72 -6.38 -8.68 1.35
N TRP A 73 -5.52 -8.26 0.41
CA TRP A 73 -4.83 -6.98 0.52
C TRP A 73 -5.82 -5.81 0.45
N GLY A 74 -6.90 -5.91 -0.35
CA GLY A 74 -7.96 -4.91 -0.43
C GLY A 74 -8.64 -4.67 0.92
N VAL A 75 -8.87 -5.72 1.72
CA VAL A 75 -9.41 -5.57 3.08
C VAL A 75 -8.48 -4.76 3.99
N PHE A 76 -7.18 -5.06 3.99
CA PHE A 76 -6.21 -4.29 4.77
C PHE A 76 -6.09 -2.84 4.28
N LEU A 77 -6.14 -2.62 2.96
CA LEU A 77 -6.13 -1.27 2.39
C LEU A 77 -7.39 -0.49 2.79
N PHE A 78 -8.55 -1.14 2.83
CA PHE A 78 -9.78 -0.52 3.28
C PHE A 78 -9.70 -0.11 4.76
N ILE A 79 -9.13 -0.96 5.62
CA ILE A 79 -8.86 -0.60 7.02
C ILE A 79 -7.95 0.64 7.09
N HIS A 80 -6.87 0.67 6.31
CA HIS A 80 -6.00 1.86 6.21
C HIS A 80 -6.74 3.11 5.72
N PHE A 81 -7.68 2.96 4.78
CA PHE A 81 -8.51 4.07 4.30
C PHE A 81 -9.38 4.66 5.42
N LEU A 82 -9.96 3.82 6.28
CA LEU A 82 -10.73 4.31 7.44
C LEU A 82 -9.86 5.12 8.41
N PHE A 83 -8.64 4.65 8.70
CA PHE A 83 -7.67 5.40 9.52
C PHE A 83 -7.27 6.73 8.87
N TYR A 84 -7.04 6.72 7.56
CA TYR A 84 -6.76 7.93 6.79
C TYR A 84 -7.90 8.95 6.89
N LEU A 85 -9.16 8.53 6.74
CA LEU A 85 -10.31 9.42 6.88
C LEU A 85 -10.44 10.00 8.31
N TRP A 86 -10.13 9.19 9.32
CA TRP A 86 -10.16 9.64 10.71
C TRP A 86 -9.07 10.70 10.97
N ALA A 87 -7.83 10.44 10.56
CA ALA A 87 -6.73 11.39 10.66
C ALA A 87 -7.05 12.69 9.89
N ARG A 88 -7.62 12.60 8.69
CA ARG A 88 -8.05 13.77 7.89
C ARG A 88 -9.05 14.66 8.59
N LYS A 89 -9.99 14.07 9.34
CA LYS A 89 -10.98 14.86 10.09
C LYS A 89 -10.34 15.67 11.22
N ASN A 90 -9.19 15.19 11.70
CA ASN A 90 -8.44 15.78 12.80
C ASN A 90 -7.30 16.70 12.34
N SER A 91 -7.12 16.94 11.03
CA SER A 91 -6.13 17.88 10.51
C SER A 91 -6.74 19.22 10.06
N ILE A 92 -5.92 20.27 9.98
CA ILE A 92 -6.20 21.53 9.29
C ILE A 92 -5.12 21.68 8.21
N ASP A 93 -5.54 21.86 6.96
CA ASP A 93 -4.63 21.92 5.80
C ASP A 93 -3.62 20.75 5.70
N ASN A 94 -4.06 19.56 6.10
CA ASN A 94 -3.25 18.34 6.19
C ASN A 94 -2.13 18.33 7.23
N LEU A 95 -2.12 19.30 8.15
CA LEU A 95 -1.28 19.30 9.35
C LEU A 95 -2.11 18.86 10.56
N ASP A 96 -1.50 18.14 11.50
CA ASP A 96 -2.18 17.78 12.75
C ASP A 96 -2.58 19.06 13.50
N LYS A 97 -3.81 19.12 13.99
CA LYS A 97 -4.31 20.28 14.75
C LYS A 97 -3.45 20.56 15.98
N ASP A 98 -2.96 19.52 16.62
CA ASP A 98 -2.20 19.66 17.86
C ASP A 98 -0.80 20.23 17.57
N GLU A 99 -0.19 19.91 16.42
CA GLU A 99 1.13 20.45 16.01
C GLU A 99 1.10 21.91 15.50
N ILE A 100 -0.08 22.42 15.11
CA ILE A 100 -0.19 23.80 14.59
C ILE A 100 -0.13 24.86 15.70
N PHE A 101 -0.55 24.50 16.92
CA PHE A 101 -0.70 25.44 18.03
C PHE A 101 0.32 25.26 19.16
N ASP A 102 1.26 24.31 18.99
CA ASP A 102 2.46 24.13 19.80
C ASP A 102 3.64 24.99 19.26
#